data_AF-A0AAV4ANL5-F1
#
_entry.id   AF-A0AAV4ANL5-F1
#
_cell.length_a   1.000
_cell.length_b   1.000
_cell.length_c   1.000
_cell.angle_alpha   90.00
_cell.angle_beta   90.00
_cell.angle_gamma   90.00
#
_symmetry.space_group_name_H-M   'P 1'
#
loop_
_entity.id
_entity.type
_entity.pdbx_description
1 polymer ?
#
loop_
_entity_poly.entity_id
_entity_poly.type
_entity_poly.pdbx_seq_one_letter_code
_entity_poly.pdbx_strand_id
1 'polypeptide(L)'
;MVRERIVSILAFLHINDNATFVPHGQPDHDPIQKIRPFVDHLKAKFKEVYQPHGEVCIDEAMIFFKRRYRFKVYMKDKPTK
;
A
#
# COMPACT_ATOMS: atom_id res chain seq x y z
N MET A 1 1.71 16.41 -20.70
CA MET A 1 2.29 16.86 -19.41
C MET A 1 3.80 16.81 -19.53
N VAL A 2 4.51 17.88 -19.18
CA VAL A 2 5.98 17.94 -19.36
C VAL A 2 6.66 16.96 -18.41
N ARG A 3 7.74 16.30 -18.85
CA ARG A 3 8.51 15.31 -18.09
C ARG A 3 8.84 15.79 -16.68
N GLU A 4 9.36 17.00 -16.56
CA GLU A 4 9.76 17.61 -15.28
C GLU A 4 8.59 17.67 -14.30
N ARG A 5 7.40 18.04 -14.79
CA ARG A 5 6.20 18.10 -13.96
C ARG A 5 5.80 16.73 -13.41
N ILE A 6 5.94 15.66 -14.19
CA ILE A 6 5.61 14.29 -13.73
C ILE A 6 6.59 13.87 -12.63
N VAL A 7 7.88 14.09 -12.86
CA VAL A 7 8.94 13.75 -11.90
C VAL A 7 8.71 14.47 -10.57
N SER A 8 8.38 15.78 -10.60
CA SER A 8 8.09 16.53 -9.38
C SER A 8 6.87 15.97 -8.64
N ILE A 9 5.77 15.69 -9.34
CA ILE A 9 4.56 15.14 -8.68
C ILE A 9 4.87 13.79 -8.04
N LEU A 10 5.59 12.89 -8.73
CA LEU A 10 5.94 11.58 -8.18
C LEU A 10 6.89 11.68 -6.98
N ALA A 11 7.77 12.67 -6.95
CA ALA A 11 8.70 12.89 -5.85
C ALA A 11 8.02 13.41 -4.58
N PHE A 12 6.94 14.19 -4.72
CA PHE A 12 6.24 14.85 -3.62
C PHE A 12 4.84 14.29 -3.36
N LEU A 13 4.53 13.10 -3.89
CA LEU A 13 3.23 12.46 -3.66
C LEU A 13 3.12 12.01 -2.19
N HIS A 14 2.22 12.65 -1.44
CA HIS A 14 1.91 12.32 -0.05
C HIS A 14 0.41 12.12 0.12
N ILE A 15 0.02 11.07 0.84
CA ILE A 15 -1.38 10.64 0.98
C ILE A 15 -1.90 10.84 2.42
N ASN A 16 -1.04 10.75 3.42
CA ASN A 16 -1.40 10.94 4.82
C ASN A 16 -0.52 12.00 5.50
N ASP A 17 -1.05 12.61 6.56
CA ASP A 17 -0.36 13.62 7.35
C ASP A 17 0.76 13.00 8.20
N ASN A 18 1.99 13.47 7.99
CA ASN A 18 3.16 13.02 8.73
C ASN A 18 3.16 13.47 10.20
N ALA A 19 2.39 14.50 10.57
CA ALA A 19 2.27 14.93 11.97
C ALA A 19 1.61 13.87 12.85
N THR A 20 0.80 12.99 12.26
CA THR A 20 0.14 11.89 12.95
C THR A 20 1.03 10.66 13.10
N PHE A 21 2.24 10.65 12.51
CA PHE A 21 3.08 9.46 12.39
C PHE A 21 3.50 8.92 13.75
N VAL A 22 3.17 7.65 14.01
CA VAL A 22 3.56 6.95 15.24
C VAL A 22 4.90 6.23 15.01
N PRO A 23 5.95 6.53 15.79
CA PRO A 23 7.23 5.86 15.66
C PRO A 23 7.16 4.35 15.94
N HIS A 24 8.08 3.61 15.33
CA HIS A 24 8.21 2.18 15.55
C HIS A 24 8.49 1.86 17.02
N GLY A 25 7.80 0.84 17.55
CA GLY A 25 7.94 0.37 18.93
C GLY A 25 7.04 1.09 19.94
N GLN A 26 6.28 2.08 19.49
CA GLN A 26 5.21 2.68 20.28
C GLN A 26 3.89 1.90 20.12
N PRO A 27 2.99 1.98 21.11
CA PRO A 27 1.60 1.56 20.93
C PRO A 27 1.00 2.21 19.67
N ASP A 28 0.14 1.48 18.96
CA ASP A 28 -0.55 1.93 17.75
C ASP A 28 0.34 2.21 16.52
N HIS A 29 1.59 1.75 16.52
CA HIS A 29 2.44 1.81 15.33
C HIS A 29 1.85 0.98 14.18
N ASP A 30 1.44 1.67 13.12
CA ASP A 30 1.00 1.06 11.87
C ASP A 30 2.08 1.20 10.77
N PRO A 31 2.68 0.09 10.29
CA PRO A 31 3.67 0.14 9.23
C PRO A 31 3.20 0.85 7.94
N ILE A 32 1.91 0.75 7.60
CA ILE A 32 1.36 1.35 6.37
C ILE A 32 0.59 2.65 6.61
N GLN A 33 0.77 3.29 7.76
CA GLN A 33 0.08 4.52 8.14
C GLN A 33 0.10 5.58 7.03
N LYS A 34 1.22 5.73 6.32
CA LYS A 34 1.39 6.72 5.23
C LYS A 34 0.39 6.61 4.08
N ILE A 35 -0.22 5.43 3.88
CA ILE A 35 -1.19 5.16 2.83
C ILE A 35 -2.53 4.66 3.38
N ARG A 36 -2.68 4.58 4.70
CA ARG A 36 -3.83 3.99 5.38
C ARG A 36 -5.18 4.59 4.92
N PRO A 37 -5.36 5.92 4.84
CA PRO A 37 -6.63 6.49 4.40
C PRO A 37 -7.04 6.04 3.00
N PHE A 38 -6.08 5.90 2.10
CA PHE A 38 -6.32 5.45 0.73
C PHE A 38 -6.68 3.97 0.67
N VAL A 39 -5.97 3.12 1.42
CA VAL A 39 -6.29 1.68 1.51
C VAL A 39 -7.69 1.46 2.08
N ASP A 40 -8.05 2.19 3.14
CA ASP A 40 -9.37 2.05 3.77
C ASP A 40 -10.49 2.55 2.87
N HIS A 41 -10.27 3.66 2.16
CA HIS A 41 -11.20 4.15 1.14
C HIS A 41 -11.44 3.12 0.04
N LEU A 42 -10.38 2.53 -0.52
CA LEU A 42 -10.50 1.50 -1.55
C LEU A 42 -11.21 0.26 -1.03
N LYS A 43 -10.89 -0.21 0.18
CA LYS A 43 -11.55 -1.35 0.81
C LYS A 43 -13.05 -1.11 0.99
N ALA A 44 -13.43 0.09 1.42
CA ALA A 44 -14.85 0.46 1.53
C ALA A 44 -15.51 0.48 0.16
N LYS A 45 -14.87 1.11 -0.84
CA LYS A 45 -15.44 1.23 -2.17
C LYS A 45 -15.59 -0.12 -2.87
N PHE A 46 -14.61 -1.01 -2.77
CA PHE A 46 -14.67 -2.35 -3.38
C PHE A 46 -15.83 -3.18 -2.83
N LYS A 47 -16.13 -3.06 -1.53
CA LYS A 47 -17.29 -3.72 -0.92
C LYS A 47 -18.63 -3.14 -1.39
N GLU A 48 -18.67 -1.83 -1.64
CA GLU A 48 -19.87 -1.13 -2.10
C GLU A 48 -20.19 -1.46 -3.57
N VAL A 49 -19.17 -1.49 -4.43
CA VAL A 49 -19.36 -1.60 -5.89
C VAL A 49 -19.45 -3.04 -6.39
N TYR A 50 -19.01 -4.02 -5.61
CA TYR A 50 -18.93 -5.41 -6.05
C TYR A 50 -19.41 -6.38 -4.98
N GLN A 51 -20.48 -7.11 -5.31
CA GLN A 51 -20.97 -8.25 -4.54
C GLN A 51 -20.61 -9.54 -5.30
N PRO A 52 -19.76 -10.41 -4.73
CA PRO A 52 -19.45 -11.70 -5.35
C PRO A 52 -20.72 -12.56 -5.49
N HIS A 53 -20.87 -13.23 -6.64
CA HIS A 53 -22.08 -14.01 -6.96
C HIS A 53 -22.01 -15.49 -6.56
N GLY A 54 -20.82 -16.07 -6.46
CA GLY A 54 -20.61 -17.50 -6.23
C GLY A 54 -19.35 -17.75 -5.39
N GLU A 55 -18.47 -18.63 -5.84
CA GLU A 55 -17.24 -18.97 -5.14
C GLU A 55 -16.20 -17.84 -5.21
N VAL A 56 -15.49 -17.62 -4.10
CA VAL A 56 -14.40 -16.65 -4.01
C VAL A 56 -13.09 -17.42 -3.79
N CYS A 57 -12.10 -17.15 -4.64
CA CYS A 57 -10.74 -17.61 -4.42
C CYS A 57 -9.94 -16.53 -3.70
N ILE A 58 -9.25 -16.91 -2.62
CA ILE A 58 -8.37 -16.03 -1.84
C ILE A 58 -6.95 -16.55 -2.04
N ASP A 59 -6.08 -15.70 -2.58
CA ASP A 59 -4.67 -16.00 -2.78
C ASP A 59 -3.83 -14.74 -2.54
N GLU A 60 -2.53 -14.93 -2.32
CA GLU A 60 -1.57 -13.88 -2.06
C GLU A 60 -0.96 -13.35 -3.36
N ALA A 61 -1.07 -12.03 -3.55
CA ALA A 61 -0.36 -11.31 -4.59
C ALA A 61 0.92 -10.67 -4.02
N MET A 62 2.04 -10.89 -4.69
CA MET A 62 3.33 -10.29 -4.34
C MET A 62 3.65 -9.12 -5.26
N ILE A 63 4.00 -7.98 -4.68
CA ILE A 63 4.47 -6.81 -5.43
C ILE A 63 5.98 -6.71 -5.25
N PHE A 64 6.70 -6.69 -6.38
CA PHE A 64 8.14 -6.54 -6.37
C PHE A 64 8.57 -5.17 -5.83
N PHE A 65 9.42 -5.17 -4.81
CA PHE A 65 10.02 -3.95 -4.29
C PHE A 65 11.47 -4.18 -3.83
N LYS A 66 12.41 -3.41 -4.40
CA LYS A 66 13.85 -3.56 -4.08
C LYS A 66 14.33 -2.72 -2.89
N ARG A 67 13.61 -1.67 -2.49
CA ARG A 67 14.08 -0.78 -1.42
C ARG A 67 13.88 -1.43 -0.04
N ARG A 68 14.57 -0.87 0.96
CA ARG A 68 14.50 -1.34 2.34
C ARG A 68 13.12 -1.05 2.91
N TYR A 69 12.40 -2.13 3.22
CA TYR A 69 11.11 -2.08 3.87
C TYR A 69 11.02 -3.22 4.89
N ARG A 70 10.50 -2.96 6.08
CA ARG A 70 10.58 -3.90 7.23
C ARG A 70 9.74 -5.16 7.06
N PHE A 71 8.54 -5.06 6.48
CA PHE A 71 7.68 -6.22 6.22
C PHE A 71 7.90 -6.87 4.84
N LYS A 72 9.03 -6.60 4.18
CA LYS A 72 9.33 -7.27 2.91
C LYS A 72 9.53 -8.77 3.17
N VAL A 73 8.75 -9.61 2.49
CA VAL A 73 8.87 -11.08 2.56
C VAL A 73 9.58 -11.60 1.32
N TYR A 74 10.50 -12.55 1.50
CA TYR A 74 11.09 -13.31 0.41
C TYR A 74 10.31 -14.62 0.21
N MET A 75 9.77 -14.82 -0.98
CA MET A 75 9.11 -16.06 -1.39
C MET A 75 9.88 -16.68 -2.55
N LYS A 76 10.55 -17.82 -2.30
CA LYS A 76 11.45 -18.48 -3.25
C LYS A 76 10.75 -18.83 -4.57
N ASP A 77 9.49 -19.23 -4.48
CA ASP A 77 8.72 -19.81 -5.59
C ASP A 77 7.88 -18.77 -6.36
N LYS A 78 7.84 -17.51 -5.90
CA LYS A 78 7.19 -16.42 -6.65
C LYS A 78 8.20 -15.81 -7.65
N PRO A 79 7.74 -15.37 -8.84
CA PRO A 79 8.63 -14.82 -9.88
C PRO A 79 9.27 -13.49 -9.48
N THR A 80 8.61 -12.73 -8.61
CA THR A 80 9.06 -11.44 -8.07
C THR A 80 9.75 -11.64 -6.72
N LYS A 81 11.09 -11.57 -6.70
CA LYS A 81 11.94 -11.80 -5.50
C LYS A 81 12.46 -10.52 -4.85
#